data_AF-A0A940UVA0-F1
#
_entry.id   AF-A0A940UVA0-F1
#
_cell.length_a   1.000
_cell.length_b   1.000
_cell.length_c   1.000
_cell.angle_alpha   90.00
_cell.angle_beta   90.00
_cell.angle_gamma   90.00
#
_symmetry.space_group_name_H-M   'P 1'
#
loop_
_entity.id
_entity.type
_entity.pdbx_description
1 polymer ?
#
loop_
_entity_poly.entity_id
_entity_poly.type
_entity_poly.pdbx_seq_one_letter_code
_entity_poly.pdbx_strand_id
1 'polypeptide(L)'
;MHITHLIVVFIFGAVIGSFLNVCIYRLPRNKSIVHPSSACPACEKPVRFYDNIPLVSYLVLKGKCRDCGAPISFRYFLIELITAVIFMLIYRRWGLSYEFFIQIFFAAILIVISFIDYDFQIIPDILSIGGMVAGLIISFFRPGFRVMDAVYGVLIGGGVLFVIAYGYQLITKREGMGGGRGYTRF
;
A
#
# COMPACT_ATOMS: atom_id res chain seq x y z
N MET A 1 10.62 26.89 9.22
CA MET A 1 11.11 25.50 9.03
C MET A 1 10.00 24.45 8.83
N HIS A 2 8.70 24.71 9.10
CA HIS A 2 7.66 23.66 8.95
C HIS A 2 7.17 23.41 7.51
N ILE A 3 7.02 24.45 6.67
CA ILE A 3 6.40 24.32 5.35
C ILE A 3 7.30 23.58 4.35
N THR A 4 8.60 23.87 4.33
CA THR A 4 9.55 23.20 3.42
C THR A 4 9.59 21.70 3.65
N HIS A 5 9.62 21.24 4.90
CA HIS A 5 9.58 19.81 5.20
C HIS A 5 8.25 19.16 4.81
N LEU A 6 7.12 19.86 4.97
CA LEU A 6 5.82 19.36 4.51
C LEU A 6 5.80 19.16 2.99
N ILE A 7 6.37 20.11 2.23
CA ILE A 7 6.48 19.99 0.77
C ILE A 7 7.37 18.79 0.40
N VAL A 8 8.53 18.64 1.05
CA VAL A 8 9.44 17.51 0.80
C VAL A 8 8.76 16.18 1.12
N VAL A 9 8.08 16.07 2.27
CA VAL A 9 7.35 14.86 2.67
C VAL A 9 6.19 14.57 1.72
N PHE A 10 5.49 15.59 1.24
CA PHE A 10 4.42 15.42 0.26
C PHE A 10 4.95 14.88 -1.07
N ILE A 11 6.03 15.46 -1.60
CA ILE A 11 6.67 14.99 -2.83
C ILE A 11 7.16 13.55 -2.64
N PHE A 12 7.83 13.27 -1.51
CA PHE A 12 8.28 11.92 -1.18
C PHE A 12 7.12 10.92 -1.12
N GLY A 13 6.03 11.27 -0.44
CA GLY A 13 4.82 10.44 -0.37
C GLY A 13 4.16 10.24 -1.74
N ALA A 14 4.19 11.23 -2.63
CA ALA A 14 3.67 11.09 -4.00
C ALA A 14 4.54 10.12 -4.82
N VAL A 15 5.87 10.20 -4.69
CA VAL A 15 6.82 9.25 -5.33
C VAL A 15 6.59 7.83 -4.81
N ILE A 16 6.47 7.66 -3.50
CA ILE A 16 6.14 6.36 -2.91
C ILE A 16 4.78 5.88 -3.39
N GLY A 17 3.75 6.73 -3.43
CA GLY A 17 2.43 6.40 -3.95
C GLY A 17 2.45 5.91 -5.40
N SER A 18 3.32 6.47 -6.25
CA SER A 18 3.51 6.02 -7.62
C SER A 18 4.12 4.61 -7.68
N PHE A 19 5.06 4.29 -6.79
CA PHE A 19 5.54 2.92 -6.60
C PHE A 19 4.44 1.99 -6.05
N LEU A 20 3.59 2.45 -5.13
CA LEU A 20 2.48 1.65 -4.61
C LEU A 20 1.49 1.27 -5.72
N ASN A 21 1.23 2.15 -6.69
CA ASN A 21 0.43 1.81 -7.89
C ASN A 21 1.01 0.60 -8.65
N VAL A 22 2.33 0.53 -8.77
CA VAL A 22 3.02 -0.62 -9.40
C VAL A 22 2.80 -1.88 -8.58
N CYS A 23 2.96 -1.81 -7.26
CA CYS A 23 2.73 -2.94 -6.35
C CYS A 23 1.29 -3.44 -6.44
N ILE A 24 0.30 -2.56 -6.35
CA ILE A 24 -1.13 -2.88 -6.43
C ILE A 24 -1.47 -3.59 -7.75
N TYR A 25 -0.90 -3.12 -8.86
CA TYR A 25 -1.16 -3.73 -10.16
C TYR A 25 -0.46 -5.08 -10.35
N ARG A 26 0.79 -5.21 -9.91
CA ARG A 26 1.67 -6.35 -10.25
C ARG A 26 1.62 -7.49 -9.25
N LEU A 27 1.50 -7.21 -7.95
CA LEU A 27 1.51 -8.24 -6.89
C LEU A 27 0.39 -9.28 -7.06
N PRO A 28 -0.89 -8.90 -7.28
CA PRO A 28 -1.96 -9.88 -7.46
C PRO A 28 -1.81 -10.72 -8.74
N ARG A 29 -0.99 -10.25 -9.68
CA ARG A 29 -0.77 -10.88 -10.99
C ARG A 29 0.55 -11.65 -11.06
N ASN A 30 1.26 -11.81 -9.94
CA ASN A 30 2.59 -12.44 -9.87
C ASN A 30 3.58 -11.89 -10.90
N LYS A 31 3.50 -10.58 -11.20
CA LYS A 31 4.44 -9.91 -12.11
C LYS A 31 5.61 -9.33 -11.31
N SER A 32 6.80 -9.35 -11.89
CA SER A 32 7.97 -8.72 -11.27
C SER A 32 7.74 -7.22 -11.06
N ILE A 33 8.04 -6.72 -9.86
CA ILE A 33 7.93 -5.31 -9.51
C ILE A 33 9.05 -4.49 -10.17
N VAL A 34 10.19 -5.12 -10.45
CA VAL A 34 11.40 -4.45 -10.96
C VAL A 34 11.40 -4.33 -12.48
N HIS A 35 10.97 -5.37 -13.20
CA HIS A 35 10.98 -5.41 -14.67
C HIS A 35 9.69 -6.01 -15.24
N PRO A 36 9.19 -5.53 -16.40
CA PRO A 36 9.66 -4.40 -17.22
C PRO A 36 9.34 -3.02 -16.60
N SER A 37 9.81 -1.94 -17.23
CA SER A 37 9.46 -0.56 -16.83
C SER A 37 7.96 -0.27 -17.02
N SER A 38 7.47 0.83 -16.47
CA SER A 38 6.10 1.29 -16.70
C SER A 38 5.87 1.51 -18.20
N ALA A 39 4.84 0.87 -18.76
CA ALA A 39 4.46 0.98 -20.16
C ALA A 39 2.96 1.32 -20.25
N CYS A 40 2.58 2.03 -21.31
CA CYS A 40 1.17 2.31 -21.56
C CYS A 40 0.42 0.99 -21.86
N PRO A 41 -0.73 0.70 -21.21
CA PRO A 41 -1.46 -0.54 -21.46
C PRO A 41 -2.11 -0.61 -22.85
N ALA A 42 -2.26 0.52 -23.54
CA ALA A 42 -2.93 0.57 -24.85
C ALA A 42 -1.96 0.51 -26.03
N CYS A 43 -0.81 1.20 -25.94
CA CYS A 43 0.17 1.25 -27.04
C CYS A 43 1.48 0.54 -26.72
N GLU A 44 1.62 -0.02 -25.52
CA GLU A 44 2.79 -0.76 -25.02
C GLU A 44 4.13 0.00 -25.06
N LYS A 45 4.11 1.27 -25.45
CA LYS A 45 5.30 2.12 -25.42
C LYS A 45 5.75 2.34 -23.98
N PRO A 46 7.07 2.32 -23.73
CA PRO A 46 7.62 2.63 -22.42
C PRO A 46 7.29 4.08 -22.05
N VAL A 47 6.85 4.29 -20.82
CA VAL A 47 6.56 5.62 -20.28
C VAL A 47 7.90 6.32 -20.04
N ARG A 48 8.03 7.53 -20.60
CA ARG A 48 9.23 8.36 -20.42
C ARG A 48 9.34 8.81 -18.96
N PHE A 49 10.56 8.99 -18.46
CA PHE A 49 10.77 9.30 -17.04
C PHE A 49 10.01 10.54 -16.55
N TYR A 50 9.86 11.58 -17.38
CA TYR A 50 9.14 12.81 -17.06
C TYR A 50 7.61 12.68 -17.15
N ASP A 51 7.10 11.67 -17.86
CA ASP A 51 5.67 11.32 -17.86
C ASP A 51 5.32 10.39 -16.67
N ASN A 52 6.32 10.03 -15.86
CA ASN A 52 6.18 9.24 -14.62
C ASN A 52 6.34 10.12 -13.35
N ILE A 53 6.22 11.45 -13.47
CA ILE A 53 6.27 12.37 -12.33
C ILE A 53 4.90 12.33 -11.62
N PRO A 54 4.83 11.86 -10.36
CA PRO A 54 3.57 11.69 -9.64
C PRO A 54 2.76 12.98 -9.59
N LEU A 55 1.44 12.88 -9.70
CA LEU A 55 0.44 13.96 -9.73
C LEU A 55 0.56 14.94 -10.91
N VAL A 56 1.77 15.42 -11.20
CA VAL A 56 2.05 16.43 -12.23
C VAL A 56 1.82 15.87 -13.62
N SER A 57 2.35 14.67 -13.93
CA SER A 57 2.19 14.08 -15.26
C SER A 57 0.71 13.81 -15.58
N TYR A 58 -0.09 13.41 -14.59
CA TYR A 58 -1.53 13.23 -14.77
C TYR A 58 -2.26 14.54 -15.11
N LEU A 59 -1.94 15.63 -14.40
CA LEU A 59 -2.54 16.95 -14.64
C LEU A 59 -2.11 17.54 -15.99
N VAL A 60 -0.81 17.48 -16.31
CA VAL A 60 -0.24 18.01 -17.57
C VAL A 60 -0.78 17.24 -18.78
N LEU A 61 -0.86 15.92 -18.69
CA LEU A 61 -1.39 15.07 -19.76
C LEU A 61 -2.92 14.98 -19.76
N LYS A 62 -3.61 15.65 -18.82
CA LYS A 62 -5.07 15.63 -18.63
C LYS A 62 -5.62 14.20 -18.56
N GLY A 63 -4.89 13.32 -17.86
CA GLY A 63 -5.24 11.92 -17.69
C GLY A 63 -5.24 11.11 -18.99
N LYS A 64 -4.41 11.45 -19.98
CA LYS A 64 -4.27 10.71 -21.25
C LYS A 64 -2.83 10.33 -21.53
N CYS A 65 -2.61 9.22 -22.24
CA CYS A 65 -1.29 8.87 -22.73
C CYS A 65 -0.84 9.89 -23.78
N ARG A 66 0.41 10.32 -23.72
CA ARG A 66 1.01 11.27 -24.67
C ARG A 66 1.04 10.73 -26.11
N ASP A 67 1.37 9.45 -26.28
CA ASP A 67 1.57 8.86 -27.60
C ASP A 67 0.27 8.44 -28.28
N CYS A 68 -0.65 7.80 -27.55
CA CYS A 68 -1.88 7.23 -28.13
C CYS A 68 -3.18 7.89 -27.66
N GLY A 69 -3.13 8.84 -26.73
CA GLY A 69 -4.31 9.52 -26.21
C GLY A 69 -5.22 8.66 -25.32
N ALA A 70 -4.87 7.39 -25.07
CA ALA A 70 -5.64 6.49 -24.24
C ALA A 70 -5.80 7.04 -22.82
N PRO A 71 -6.99 6.90 -22.19
CA PRO A 71 -7.22 7.43 -20.86
C PRO A 71 -6.38 6.69 -19.81
N ILE A 72 -5.76 7.45 -18.91
CA ILE A 72 -5.10 6.95 -17.70
C ILE A 72 -6.13 7.01 -16.58
N SER A 73 -6.29 5.89 -15.85
CA SER A 73 -7.26 5.82 -14.77
C SER A 73 -6.97 6.86 -13.68
N PHE A 74 -8.01 7.59 -13.27
CA PHE A 74 -7.95 8.57 -12.17
C PHE A 74 -7.46 7.97 -10.86
N ARG A 75 -7.60 6.65 -10.71
CA ARG A 75 -7.11 5.91 -9.56
C ARG A 75 -5.61 6.07 -9.31
N TYR A 76 -4.78 6.17 -10.37
CA TYR A 76 -3.34 6.36 -10.21
C TYR A 76 -3.04 7.67 -9.48
N PHE A 77 -3.67 8.75 -9.92
CA PHE A 77 -3.59 10.07 -9.29
C PHE A 77 -4.12 10.03 -7.85
N LEU A 78 -5.24 9.35 -7.62
CA LEU A 78 -5.84 9.24 -6.30
C LEU A 78 -4.91 8.54 -5.29
N ILE A 79 -4.27 7.42 -5.68
CA ILE A 79 -3.35 6.67 -4.81
C ILE A 79 -2.11 7.52 -4.48
N GLU A 80 -1.56 8.22 -5.46
CA GLU A 80 -0.44 9.15 -5.25
C GLU A 80 -0.81 10.26 -4.27
N LEU A 81 -2.00 10.84 -4.43
CA LEU A 81 -2.47 11.93 -3.58
C LEU A 81 -2.77 11.46 -2.16
N ILE A 82 -3.47 10.34 -2.00
CA ILE A 82 -3.78 9.75 -0.69
C ILE A 82 -2.48 9.44 0.06
N THR A 83 -1.50 8.83 -0.61
CA THR A 83 -0.22 8.49 0.01
C THR A 83 0.53 9.74 0.45
N ALA A 84 0.61 10.76 -0.41
CA ALA A 84 1.24 12.04 -0.10
C ALA A 84 0.58 12.76 1.08
N VAL A 85 -0.75 12.78 1.13
CA VAL A 85 -1.52 13.40 2.23
C VAL A 85 -1.33 12.62 3.53
N ILE A 86 -1.43 11.29 3.51
CA ILE A 86 -1.22 10.45 4.70
C ILE A 86 0.19 10.67 5.27
N PHE A 87 1.23 10.65 4.43
CA PHE A 87 2.60 10.87 4.88
C PHE A 87 2.77 12.27 5.49
N MET A 88 2.13 13.29 4.92
CA MET A 88 2.12 14.64 5.48
C MET A 88 1.44 14.67 6.86
N LEU A 89 0.30 14.00 7.03
CA LEU A 89 -0.41 13.91 8.31
C LEU A 89 0.43 13.19 9.38
N ILE A 90 1.11 12.11 8.99
CA ILE A 90 2.03 11.39 9.87
C ILE A 90 3.20 12.32 10.26
N TYR A 91 3.82 13.01 9.31
CA TYR A 91 4.89 13.96 9.62
C TYR A 91 4.44 15.08 10.57
N ARG A 92 3.21 15.59 10.42
CA ARG A 92 2.68 16.61 11.35
C ARG A 92 2.58 16.11 12.79
N ARG A 93 2.39 14.80 13.00
CA ARG A 93 2.23 14.21 14.33
C ARG A 93 3.56 13.80 14.96
N TRP A 94 4.47 13.22 14.18
CA TRP A 94 5.71 12.63 14.70
C TRP A 94 7.00 13.36 14.27
N GLY A 95 6.92 14.33 13.36
CA GLY A 95 8.09 14.99 12.77
C GLY A 95 8.97 14.02 11.98
N LEU A 96 10.20 14.44 11.64
CA LEU A 96 11.22 13.54 11.07
C LEU A 96 11.90 12.73 12.19
N SER A 97 11.14 11.83 12.82
CA SER A 97 11.63 10.90 13.84
C SER A 97 11.68 9.46 13.30
N TYR A 98 12.30 8.55 14.04
CA TYR A 98 12.28 7.11 13.68
C TYR A 98 10.84 6.58 13.62
N GLU A 99 9.95 7.10 14.46
CA GLU A 99 8.52 6.76 14.48
C GLU A 99 7.83 7.09 13.17
N PHE A 100 8.14 8.24 12.58
CA PHE A 100 7.61 8.63 11.27
C PHE A 100 7.90 7.58 10.20
N PHE A 101 9.13 7.05 10.14
CA PHE A 101 9.50 6.03 9.15
C PHE A 101 8.75 4.70 9.34
N ILE A 102 8.51 4.30 10.60
CA ILE A 102 7.72 3.11 10.92
C ILE A 102 6.27 3.32 10.47
N GLN A 103 5.68 4.47 10.79
CA GLN A 103 4.28 4.76 10.46
C GLN A 103 4.04 4.89 8.95
N ILE A 104 4.93 5.54 8.20
CA ILE A 104 4.77 5.65 6.74
C ILE A 104 4.95 4.28 6.04
N PHE A 105 5.83 3.42 6.55
CA PHE A 105 6.01 2.07 6.03
C PHE A 105 4.75 1.23 6.26
N PHE A 106 4.21 1.27 7.47
CA PHE A 106 2.96 0.59 7.81
C PHE A 106 1.78 1.13 6.98
N ALA A 107 1.66 2.45 6.86
CA ALA A 107 0.63 3.10 6.05
C ALA A 107 0.73 2.69 4.57
N ALA A 108 1.95 2.61 4.01
CA ALA A 108 2.16 2.19 2.64
C ALA A 108 1.68 0.74 2.40
N ILE A 109 1.98 -0.18 3.32
CA ILE A 109 1.49 -1.57 3.25
C ILE A 109 -0.04 -1.60 3.30
N LEU A 110 -0.66 -0.87 4.24
CA LEU A 110 -2.11 -0.83 4.36
C LEU A 110 -2.79 -0.26 3.11
N ILE A 111 -2.24 0.81 2.53
CA ILE A 111 -2.76 1.38 1.28
C ILE A 111 -2.74 0.30 0.18
N VAL A 112 -1.61 -0.39 0.00
CA VAL A 112 -1.51 -1.45 -1.02
C VAL A 112 -2.52 -2.57 -0.77
N ILE A 113 -2.62 -3.07 0.46
CA ILE A 113 -3.56 -4.14 0.81
C ILE A 113 -4.99 -3.70 0.58
N SER A 114 -5.40 -2.50 1.03
CA SER A 114 -6.76 -2.00 0.85
C SER A 114 -7.18 -1.90 -0.62
N PHE A 115 -6.27 -1.45 -1.49
CA PHE A 115 -6.56 -1.33 -2.91
C PHE A 115 -6.55 -2.67 -3.65
N ILE A 116 -5.72 -3.63 -3.23
CA ILE A 116 -5.75 -4.99 -3.76
C ILE A 116 -7.02 -5.71 -3.31
N ASP A 117 -7.39 -5.57 -2.05
CA ASP A 117 -8.60 -6.16 -1.48
C ASP A 117 -9.86 -5.59 -2.16
N TYR A 118 -9.89 -4.29 -2.46
CA TYR A 118 -10.98 -3.69 -3.22
C TYR A 118 -11.14 -4.29 -4.64
N ASP A 119 -10.03 -4.60 -5.32
CA ASP A 119 -10.06 -5.11 -6.70
C ASP A 119 -10.30 -6.62 -6.79
N PHE A 120 -9.67 -7.37 -5.90
CA PHE A 120 -9.55 -8.82 -6.01
C PHE A 120 -10.15 -9.55 -4.83
N GLN A 121 -10.45 -8.85 -3.73
CA GLN A 121 -10.92 -9.42 -2.47
C GLN A 121 -9.95 -10.49 -1.94
N ILE A 122 -8.65 -10.26 -2.16
CA ILE A 122 -7.55 -11.11 -1.68
C ILE A 122 -6.51 -10.26 -0.96
N ILE A 123 -5.81 -10.89 -0.02
CA ILE A 123 -4.68 -10.29 0.68
C ILE A 123 -3.43 -11.08 0.26
N PRO A 124 -2.47 -10.48 -0.46
CA PRO A 124 -1.25 -11.18 -0.85
C PRO A 124 -0.43 -11.63 0.36
N ASP A 125 -0.09 -12.91 0.41
CA ASP A 125 0.68 -13.52 1.52
C ASP A 125 2.02 -12.80 1.74
N ILE A 126 2.68 -12.35 0.67
CA ILE A 126 3.94 -11.62 0.75
C ILE A 126 3.82 -10.31 1.55
N LEU A 127 2.67 -9.61 1.45
CA LEU A 127 2.43 -8.39 2.21
C LEU A 127 1.99 -8.70 3.64
N SER A 128 1.15 -9.72 3.84
CA SER A 128 0.66 -10.10 5.16
C SER A 128 1.78 -10.68 6.03
N ILE A 129 2.46 -11.72 5.54
CA ILE A 129 3.57 -12.37 6.25
C ILE A 129 4.76 -11.42 6.36
N GLY A 130 5.11 -10.72 5.28
CA GLY A 130 6.19 -9.74 5.29
C GLY A 130 5.94 -8.61 6.29
N GLY A 131 4.71 -8.08 6.34
CA GLY A 131 4.29 -7.08 7.31
C GLY A 131 4.35 -7.58 8.75
N MET A 132 3.92 -8.82 9.00
CA MET A 132 4.01 -9.45 10.32
C MET A 132 5.47 -9.60 10.79
N VAL A 133 6.35 -10.12 9.93
CA VAL A 133 7.78 -10.27 10.24
C VAL A 133 8.43 -8.91 10.49
N ALA A 134 8.18 -7.92 9.61
CA ALA A 134 8.71 -6.57 9.78
C ALA A 134 8.21 -5.92 11.07
N GLY A 135 6.92 -6.04 11.38
CA GLY A 135 6.32 -5.52 12.61
C GLY A 135 6.93 -6.15 13.86
N LEU A 136 7.17 -7.46 13.86
CA LEU A 136 7.81 -8.16 14.96
C LEU A 136 9.26 -7.67 15.17
N ILE A 137 10.05 -7.57 14.09
CA ILE A 137 11.42 -7.04 14.15
C ILE A 137 11.41 -5.62 14.71
N ILE A 138 10.55 -4.74 14.18
CA ILE A 138 10.44 -3.35 14.65
C ILE A 138 10.06 -3.30 16.14
N SER A 139 9.21 -4.20 16.61
CA SER A 139 8.82 -4.27 18.03
C SER A 139 9.99 -4.54 18.96
N PHE A 140 11.05 -5.24 18.53
CA PHE A 140 12.25 -5.46 19.37
C PHE A 140 13.12 -4.21 19.50
N PHE A 141 13.13 -3.34 18.48
CA PHE A 141 13.98 -2.15 18.45
C PHE A 141 13.27 -0.87 18.90
N ARG A 142 11.95 -0.92 19.15
CA ARG A 142 11.16 0.25 19.54
C ARG A 142 11.25 0.53 21.05
N PRO A 143 11.86 1.65 21.48
CA PRO A 143 11.97 1.99 22.89
C PRO A 143 10.59 2.21 23.51
N GLY A 144 10.30 1.54 24.64
CA GLY A 144 9.04 1.70 25.38
C GLY A 144 7.87 0.84 24.90
N PHE A 145 8.05 0.01 23.86
CA PHE A 145 7.06 -1.00 23.47
C PHE A 145 7.37 -2.32 24.16
N ARG A 146 6.44 -2.87 24.95
CA ARG A 146 6.63 -4.19 25.56
C ARG A 146 6.19 -5.25 24.56
N VAL A 147 6.90 -6.37 24.47
CA VAL A 147 6.48 -7.52 23.63
C VAL A 147 5.04 -7.95 23.93
N MET A 148 4.59 -7.76 25.18
CA MET A 148 3.21 -8.00 25.59
C MET A 148 2.19 -7.15 24.85
N ASP A 149 2.52 -5.91 24.47
CA ASP A 149 1.63 -5.04 23.69
C ASP A 149 1.41 -5.60 22.28
N ALA A 150 2.47 -6.17 21.68
CA ALA A 150 2.37 -6.87 20.40
C ALA A 150 1.54 -8.16 20.52
N VAL A 151 1.70 -8.91 21.62
CA VAL A 151 0.88 -10.10 21.90
C VAL A 151 -0.59 -9.73 22.07
N TYR A 152 -0.91 -8.68 22.83
CA TYR A 152 -2.29 -8.18 22.94
C TYR A 152 -2.83 -7.71 21.60
N GLY A 153 -2.00 -7.06 20.77
CA GLY A 153 -2.39 -6.69 19.40
C GLY A 153 -2.80 -7.90 18.56
N VAL A 154 -2.01 -8.98 18.58
CA VAL A 154 -2.32 -10.23 17.85
C VAL A 154 -3.57 -10.90 18.43
N LEU A 155 -3.67 -11.03 19.75
CA LEU A 155 -4.79 -11.70 20.40
C LEU A 155 -6.11 -10.94 20.23
N ILE A 156 -6.12 -9.62 20.43
CA ILE A 156 -7.32 -8.81 20.30
C ILE A 156 -7.67 -8.63 18.82
N GLY A 157 -6.72 -8.21 17.99
CA GLY A 157 -6.96 -7.97 16.57
C GLY A 157 -7.32 -9.25 15.82
N GLY A 158 -6.49 -10.28 15.94
CA GLY A 158 -6.71 -11.58 15.31
C GLY A 158 -7.90 -12.33 15.93
N GLY A 159 -8.05 -12.30 17.25
CA GLY A 159 -9.14 -12.96 17.95
C GLY A 159 -10.51 -12.40 17.59
N VAL A 160 -10.66 -11.07 17.50
CA VAL A 160 -11.92 -10.44 17.07
C VAL A 160 -12.29 -10.87 15.65
N LEU A 161 -11.34 -10.82 14.72
CA LEU A 161 -11.58 -11.26 13.33
C LEU A 161 -11.92 -12.76 13.26
N PHE A 162 -11.24 -13.58 14.05
CA PHE A 162 -11.51 -15.03 14.13
C PHE A 162 -12.91 -15.31 14.66
N VAL A 163 -13.33 -14.63 15.75
CA VAL A 163 -14.67 -14.79 16.34
C VAL A 163 -15.76 -14.38 15.33
N ILE A 164 -15.55 -13.29 14.60
CA ILE A 164 -16.49 -12.84 13.55
C ILE A 164 -16.57 -13.89 12.43
N ALA A 165 -15.43 -14.35 11.93
CA ALA A 165 -15.36 -15.32 10.83
C ALA A 165 -15.98 -16.67 11.22
N TYR A 166 -15.61 -17.20 12.39
CA TYR A 166 -16.11 -18.47 12.90
C TYR A 166 -17.59 -18.38 13.28
N GLY A 167 -18.02 -17.29 13.93
CA GLY A 167 -19.42 -17.05 14.25
C GLY A 167 -20.30 -16.97 13.00
N TYR A 168 -19.83 -16.27 11.95
CA TYR A 168 -20.50 -16.23 10.66
C TYR A 168 -20.61 -17.63 10.04
N GLN A 169 -19.51 -18.41 10.06
CA GLN A 169 -19.49 -19.76 9.51
C GLN A 169 -20.45 -20.70 10.25
N LEU A 170 -20.53 -20.60 11.59
CA LEU A 170 -21.47 -21.38 12.39
C LEU A 170 -22.93 -21.06 12.06
N ILE A 171 -23.27 -19.78 11.87
CA ILE A 171 -24.65 -19.34 11.58
C ILE A 171 -25.04 -19.69 10.14
N THR A 172 -24.17 -19.40 9.17
CA THR A 172 -24.51 -19.50 7.74
C THR A 172 -24.17 -20.86 7.12
N LYS A 173 -23.39 -21.70 7.81
CA LYS A 173 -22.83 -22.98 7.30
C LYS A 173 -22.10 -22.84 5.96
N ARG A 174 -21.70 -21.62 5.60
CA ARG A 174 -20.89 -21.29 4.43
C ARG A 174 -19.53 -20.86 4.91
N GLU A 175 -18.49 -21.14 4.13
CA GLU A 175 -17.16 -20.60 4.42
C GLU A 175 -17.26 -19.06 4.48
N GLY A 176 -16.84 -18.50 5.62
CA GLY A 176 -16.82 -17.05 5.86
C GLY A 176 -15.53 -16.39 5.35
N MET A 177 -15.31 -15.14 5.76
CA MET A 177 -14.03 -14.46 5.53
C MET A 177 -12.85 -15.30 6.06
N GLY A 178 -11.80 -15.47 5.25
CA GLY A 178 -10.53 -16.02 5.72
C GLY A 178 -10.29 -17.53 5.51
N GLY A 179 -11.00 -18.19 4.60
CA GLY A 179 -10.81 -19.62 4.27
C GLY A 179 -9.47 -20.02 3.61
N GLY A 180 -8.45 -19.13 3.63
CA GLY A 180 -7.05 -19.47 3.34
C GLY A 180 -6.81 -20.37 2.13
N ARG A 181 -7.13 -19.91 0.92
CA ARG A 181 -6.45 -20.42 -0.28
C ARG A 181 -5.40 -19.39 -0.69
N GLY A 182 -4.29 -19.40 0.04
CA GLY A 182 -3.08 -18.68 -0.35
C GLY A 182 -2.70 -19.10 -1.77
N TYR A 183 -2.53 -18.13 -2.67
CA TYR A 183 -1.97 -18.36 -3.99
C TYR A 183 -0.45 -18.56 -3.86
N THR A 184 -0.06 -19.65 -3.20
CA THR A 184 1.22 -20.32 -3.41
C THR A 184 0.92 -21.61 -4.18
N ARG A 185 0.66 -21.46 -5.48
CA ARG A 185 1.12 -22.49 -6.41
C ARG A 185 2.39 -21.96 -7.05
N PHE A 186 3.47 -22.60 -6.59
CA PHE A 186 4.84 -22.59 -7.09
C PHE A 186 4.93 -22.39 -8.61
#